data_AF-A0A2H0AZ47-F1
#
_entry.id   AF-A0A2H0AZ47-F1
#
_cell.length_a   1.000
_cell.length_b   1.000
_cell.length_c   1.000
_cell.angle_alpha   90.00
_cell.angle_beta   90.00
_cell.angle_gamma   90.00
#
_symmetry.space_group_name_H-M   'P 1'
#
loop_
_entity.id
_entity.type
_entity.pdbx_description
1 polymer ?
#
loop_
_entity_poly.entity_id
_entity_poly.type
_entity_poly.pdbx_seq_one_letter_code
_entity_poly.pdbx_strand_id
1 'polypeptide(L)'
;MAVSTYLPAGKATRKKQGKIHIDLKTAEEAIQKKFIRYDKEADGHFDAISALHKSVRSSDVNASLHYLARMLEAGEEPLYIVRRLVRAAAEDIGLADPFALVLAISTQQAVHFLGMPESNDIVAELVIYLAKAPKSRAVDDAYAKAKDDVQNQ
;
A
#
# COMPACT_ATOMS: atom_id res chain seq x y z
N MET A 1 18.15 15.05 -18.33
CA MET A 1 17.34 13.86 -18.04
C MET A 1 15.88 14.28 -18.02
N ALA A 2 15.11 13.85 -19.01
CA ALA A 2 13.70 14.23 -19.13
C ALA A 2 12.86 13.38 -18.17
N VAL A 3 12.13 14.05 -17.28
CA VAL A 3 11.10 13.41 -16.44
C VAL A 3 9.94 13.04 -17.37
N SER A 4 9.86 11.77 -17.72
CA SER A 4 8.78 11.23 -18.56
C SER A 4 7.55 11.05 -17.70
N THR A 5 6.71 12.08 -17.62
CA THR A 5 5.36 11.96 -17.08
C THR A 5 4.54 11.10 -18.03
N TYR A 6 4.19 9.89 -17.60
CA TYR A 6 3.38 8.93 -18.35
C TYR A 6 1.94 9.46 -18.44
N LEU A 7 1.58 10.13 -19.55
CA LEU A 7 0.19 10.38 -19.91
C LEU A 7 -0.39 9.10 -20.55
N PRO A 8 -1.57 8.61 -20.12
CA PRO A 8 -2.20 7.48 -20.76
C PRO A 8 -2.68 7.88 -22.16
N ALA A 9 -2.67 6.91 -23.08
CA ALA A 9 -2.94 7.06 -24.49
C ALA A 9 -4.41 7.43 -24.80
N GLY A 10 -4.81 8.66 -24.50
CA GLY A 10 -5.85 9.38 -25.23
C GLY A 10 -5.19 10.02 -26.46
N LYS A 11 -5.86 9.99 -27.62
CA LYS A 11 -5.31 10.42 -28.92
C LYS A 11 -4.96 11.92 -28.94
N ALA A 12 -3.87 12.33 -28.30
CA ALA A 12 -3.29 13.65 -28.46
C ALA A 12 -2.61 13.71 -29.83
N THR A 13 -3.31 14.26 -30.83
CA THR A 13 -2.74 14.46 -32.15
C THR A 13 -1.69 15.57 -32.08
N ARG A 14 -0.41 15.18 -32.15
CA ARG A 14 0.72 16.10 -32.13
C ARG A 14 0.77 16.87 -33.46
N LYS A 15 0.30 18.11 -33.51
CA LYS A 15 0.56 19.02 -34.64
C LYS A 15 1.96 19.63 -34.56
N LYS A 16 2.53 19.90 -35.74
CA LYS A 16 3.91 20.31 -36.08
C LYS A 16 4.47 21.61 -35.43
N GLN A 17 3.90 22.12 -34.32
CA GLN A 17 4.30 23.42 -33.72
C GLN A 17 4.55 23.42 -32.21
N GLY A 18 4.80 22.26 -31.58
CA GLY A 18 5.31 22.21 -30.20
C GLY A 18 4.32 22.65 -29.10
N LYS A 19 3.09 23.04 -29.44
CA LYS A 19 2.02 23.32 -28.48
C LYS A 19 1.15 22.08 -28.30
N ILE A 20 1.04 21.60 -27.07
CA ILE A 20 0.10 20.54 -26.68
C ILE A 20 -1.29 21.18 -26.61
N HIS A 21 -2.21 20.69 -27.44
CA HIS A 21 -3.61 21.12 -27.39
C HIS A 21 -4.38 20.13 -26.52
N ILE A 22 -4.84 20.60 -25.35
CA ILE A 22 -5.77 19.86 -24.50
C ILE A 22 -7.17 20.34 -24.91
N ASP A 23 -8.00 19.44 -25.42
CA ASP A 23 -9.41 19.73 -25.72
C ASP A 23 -10.30 19.44 -24.50
N LEU A 24 -11.51 19.99 -24.50
CA LEU A 24 -12.45 19.84 -23.39
C LEU A 24 -12.72 18.36 -23.09
N LYS A 25 -12.80 17.53 -24.13
CA LYS A 25 -13.00 16.09 -24.00
C LYS A 25 -11.83 15.40 -23.29
N THR A 26 -10.58 15.76 -23.61
CA THR A 26 -9.37 15.25 -22.95
C THR A 26 -9.32 15.69 -21.49
N ALA A 27 -9.74 16.93 -21.20
CA ALA A 27 -9.86 17.42 -19.83
C ALA A 27 -10.98 16.69 -19.06
N GLU A 28 -12.13 16.46 -19.70
CA GLU A 28 -13.24 15.70 -19.14
C GLU A 28 -12.85 14.25 -18.87
N GLU A 29 -12.16 13.56 -19.79
CA GLU A 29 -11.67 12.19 -19.60
C GLU A 29 -10.62 12.11 -18.47
N ALA A 30 -9.76 13.12 -18.33
CA ALA A 30 -8.82 13.22 -17.22
C ALA A 30 -9.50 13.46 -15.86
N ILE A 31 -10.60 14.22 -15.84
CA ILE A 31 -11.43 14.49 -14.65
C ILE A 31 -12.35 13.31 -14.33
N GLN A 32 -12.81 12.57 -15.35
CA GLN A 32 -13.68 11.41 -15.24
C GLN A 32 -12.97 10.12 -14.84
N LYS A 33 -11.62 10.09 -14.82
CA LYS A 33 -10.93 9.11 -13.99
C LYS A 33 -11.50 9.28 -12.60
N LYS A 34 -12.36 8.32 -12.20
CA LYS A 34 -12.85 8.18 -10.84
C LYS A 34 -11.62 8.30 -9.97
N PHE A 35 -11.39 9.48 -9.41
CA PHE A 35 -10.68 9.54 -8.16
C PHE A 35 -11.47 8.57 -7.31
N ILE A 36 -10.83 7.46 -6.93
CA ILE A 36 -11.25 6.74 -5.74
C ILE A 36 -10.97 7.75 -4.63
N ARG A 37 -11.84 8.74 -4.54
CA ARG A 37 -11.88 9.69 -3.45
C ARG A 37 -12.26 8.79 -2.30
N TYR A 38 -11.28 8.53 -1.44
CA TYR A 38 -11.55 8.55 -0.02
C TYR A 38 -12.67 9.57 0.20
N ASP A 39 -13.77 9.13 0.80
CA ASP A 39 -14.67 10.10 1.39
C ASP A 39 -13.76 10.96 2.27
N LYS A 40 -13.72 12.27 2.00
CA LYS A 40 -12.59 13.17 2.33
C LYS A 40 -12.39 13.38 3.85
N GLU A 41 -13.00 12.56 4.66
CA GLU A 41 -12.84 12.51 6.10
C GLU A 41 -11.78 11.48 6.47
N ALA A 42 -11.04 11.76 7.55
CA ALA A 42 -9.95 10.92 8.06
C ALA A 42 -10.35 9.44 8.21
N ASP A 43 -11.64 9.15 8.39
CA ASP A 43 -12.21 7.81 8.54
C ASP A 43 -11.95 6.88 7.36
N GLY A 44 -12.01 7.38 6.11
CA GLY A 44 -11.82 6.52 4.93
C GLY A 44 -10.40 5.91 4.84
N HIS A 45 -9.39 6.66 5.28
CA HIS A 45 -8.00 6.21 5.34
C HIS A 45 -7.81 5.14 6.42
N PHE A 46 -8.36 5.37 7.62
CA PHE A 46 -8.29 4.42 8.74
C PHE A 46 -9.02 3.12 8.44
N ASP A 47 -10.17 3.20 7.76
CA ASP A 47 -10.95 2.03 7.37
C ASP A 47 -10.19 1.15 6.38
N ALA A 48 -9.57 1.74 5.35
CA ALA A 48 -8.86 0.98 4.33
C ALA A 48 -7.62 0.27 4.89
N ILE A 49 -6.79 0.96 5.66
CA ILE A 49 -5.58 0.35 6.24
C ILE A 49 -5.90 -0.68 7.32
N SER A 50 -6.95 -0.44 8.11
CA SER A 50 -7.44 -1.42 9.08
C SER A 50 -7.97 -2.66 8.38
N ALA A 51 -8.72 -2.49 7.29
CA ALA A 51 -9.23 -3.59 6.50
C ALA A 51 -8.09 -4.39 5.85
N LEU A 52 -7.06 -3.73 5.30
CA LEU A 52 -5.86 -4.39 4.80
C LEU A 52 -5.18 -5.25 5.89
N HIS A 53 -4.96 -4.69 7.09
CA HIS A 53 -4.39 -5.42 8.23
C HIS A 53 -5.23 -6.62 8.65
N LYS A 54 -6.55 -6.45 8.76
CA LYS A 54 -7.48 -7.52 9.13
C LYS A 54 -7.49 -8.63 8.08
N SER A 55 -7.48 -8.29 6.80
CA SER A 55 -7.43 -9.25 5.69
C SER A 55 -6.13 -10.05 5.67
N VAL A 56 -4.98 -9.39 5.90
CA VAL A 56 -3.69 -10.08 6.04
C VAL A 56 -3.72 -11.04 7.22
N ARG A 57 -4.22 -10.60 8.37
CA ARG A 57 -4.35 -11.42 9.59
C ARG A 57 -5.26 -12.63 9.40
N SER A 58 -6.38 -12.46 8.69
CA SER A 58 -7.30 -13.56 8.35
C SER A 58 -6.81 -14.43 7.18
N SER A 59 -5.61 -14.17 6.65
CA SER A 59 -5.02 -14.88 5.51
C SER A 59 -5.85 -14.80 4.22
N ASP A 60 -6.61 -13.71 4.04
CA ASP A 60 -7.38 -13.45 2.83
C ASP A 60 -6.55 -12.64 1.84
N VAL A 61 -5.92 -13.34 0.89
CA VAL A 61 -5.05 -12.73 -0.14
C VAL A 61 -5.84 -11.77 -1.03
N ASN A 62 -7.05 -12.14 -1.44
CA ASN A 62 -7.84 -11.37 -2.38
C ASN A 62 -8.31 -10.06 -1.76
N ALA A 63 -8.85 -10.12 -0.54
CA ALA A 63 -9.26 -8.92 0.19
C ALA A 63 -8.06 -8.02 0.50
N SER A 64 -6.90 -8.60 0.86
CA SER A 64 -5.68 -7.82 1.13
C SER A 64 -5.23 -7.05 -0.12
N LEU A 65 -5.17 -7.69 -1.28
CA LEU A 65 -4.83 -7.01 -2.53
C LEU A 65 -5.87 -5.97 -2.94
N HIS A 66 -7.16 -6.24 -2.70
CA HIS A 66 -8.23 -5.29 -2.96
C HIS A 66 -8.05 -4.00 -2.16
N TYR A 67 -7.78 -4.09 -0.85
CA TYR A 67 -7.54 -2.90 -0.02
C TYR A 67 -6.22 -2.21 -0.35
N LEU A 68 -5.15 -2.95 -0.66
CA LEU A 68 -3.91 -2.36 -1.16
C LEU A 68 -4.16 -1.52 -2.41
N ALA A 69 -4.78 -2.11 -3.44
CA ALA A 69 -5.06 -1.42 -4.70
C ALA A 69 -5.93 -0.19 -4.47
N ARG A 70 -6.97 -0.28 -3.63
CA ARG A 70 -7.79 0.88 -3.26
C ARG A 70 -6.97 2.01 -2.67
N MET A 71 -6.05 1.73 -1.77
CA MET A 71 -5.21 2.75 -1.13
C MET A 71 -4.23 3.39 -2.12
N LEU A 72 -3.58 2.59 -2.95
CA LEU A 72 -2.62 3.08 -3.96
C LEU A 72 -3.30 3.96 -5.02
N GLU A 73 -4.43 3.51 -5.55
CA GLU A 73 -5.21 4.27 -6.55
C GLU A 73 -5.85 5.54 -5.96
N ALA A 74 -6.10 5.55 -4.65
CA ALA A 74 -6.59 6.73 -3.94
C ALA A 74 -5.46 7.71 -3.55
N GLY A 75 -4.19 7.41 -3.89
CA GLY A 75 -3.04 8.29 -3.67
C GLY A 75 -2.49 8.26 -2.26
N GLU A 76 -2.69 7.17 -1.51
CA GLU A 76 -2.08 6.99 -0.20
C GLU A 76 -0.55 7.02 -0.29
N GLU A 77 0.10 7.55 0.75
CA GLU A 77 1.56 7.54 0.87
C GLU A 77 2.09 6.08 0.92
N PRO A 78 2.92 5.64 -0.03
CA PRO A 78 3.33 4.23 -0.14
C PRO A 78 4.10 3.73 1.09
N LEU A 79 4.99 4.56 1.65
CA LEU A 79 5.75 4.18 2.84
C LEU A 79 4.83 4.12 4.06
N TYR A 80 3.68 4.79 4.09
CA TYR A 80 2.67 4.62 5.14
C TYR A 80 2.11 3.21 5.12
N ILE A 81 1.72 2.72 3.94
CA ILE A 81 1.26 1.33 3.77
C ILE A 81 2.36 0.37 4.21
N VAL A 82 3.60 0.55 3.73
CA VAL A 82 4.69 -0.36 4.06
C VAL A 82 5.04 -0.33 5.55
N ARG A 83 5.03 0.83 6.22
CA ARG A 83 5.21 0.92 7.69
C ARG A 83 4.19 0.06 8.43
N ARG A 84 2.94 0.05 7.95
CA ARG A 84 1.89 -0.80 8.52
C ARG A 84 2.14 -2.27 8.21
N LEU A 85 2.59 -2.63 7.00
CA LEU A 85 2.94 -4.02 6.66
C LEU A 85 4.12 -4.55 7.47
N VAL A 86 5.13 -3.71 7.78
CA VAL A 86 6.21 -4.05 8.73
C VAL A 86 5.65 -4.39 10.11
N ARG A 87 4.67 -3.61 10.61
CA ARG A 87 3.98 -3.92 11.86
C ARG A 87 3.24 -5.27 11.77
N ALA A 88 2.53 -5.54 10.68
CA ALA A 88 1.84 -6.83 10.49
C ALA A 88 2.82 -8.01 10.43
N ALA A 89 3.97 -7.85 9.79
CA ALA A 89 5.03 -8.87 9.76
C ALA A 89 5.51 -9.23 11.17
N ALA A 90 5.72 -8.23 12.04
CA ALA A 90 6.16 -8.46 13.41
C ALA A 90 5.04 -8.95 14.34
N GLU A 91 3.81 -8.40 14.20
CA GLU A 91 2.67 -8.67 15.10
C GLU A 91 1.93 -9.95 14.76
N ASP A 92 1.60 -10.16 13.48
CA ASP A 92 0.65 -11.19 13.05
C ASP A 92 1.34 -12.43 12.46
N ILE A 93 2.59 -12.30 11.99
CA ILE A 93 3.40 -13.43 11.50
C ILE A 93 4.44 -13.83 12.57
N GLY A 94 5.24 -12.87 13.03
CA GLY A 94 6.14 -13.05 14.17
C GLY A 94 7.08 -14.24 14.04
N LEU A 95 7.15 -15.06 15.09
CA LEU A 95 8.04 -16.24 15.13
C LEU A 95 7.57 -17.41 14.26
N ALA A 96 6.36 -17.37 13.69
CA ALA A 96 5.93 -18.42 12.79
C ALA A 96 6.70 -18.39 11.46
N ASP A 97 7.11 -17.19 11.03
CA ASP A 97 8.01 -17.00 9.91
C ASP A 97 8.80 -15.68 10.06
N PRO A 98 9.99 -15.73 10.68
CA PRO A 98 10.81 -14.54 10.92
C PRO A 98 11.27 -13.82 9.64
N PHE A 99 11.27 -14.50 8.48
CA PHE A 99 11.69 -13.88 7.22
C PHE A 99 10.70 -12.80 6.75
N ALA A 100 9.44 -12.85 7.20
CA ALA A 100 8.43 -11.85 6.90
C ALA A 100 8.88 -10.42 7.25
N LEU A 101 9.56 -10.23 8.39
CA LEU A 101 10.07 -8.92 8.78
C LEU A 101 11.21 -8.46 7.86
N VAL A 102 12.11 -9.38 7.48
CA VAL A 102 13.21 -9.10 6.56
C VAL A 102 12.68 -8.67 5.19
N LEU A 103 11.68 -9.39 4.68
CA LEU A 103 11.02 -9.05 3.41
C LEU A 103 10.32 -7.69 3.49
N ALA A 104 9.65 -7.38 4.61
CA ALA A 104 8.96 -6.11 4.80
C ALA A 104 9.94 -4.91 4.83
N ILE A 105 11.09 -5.04 5.51
CA ILE A 105 12.14 -4.00 5.51
C ILE A 105 12.77 -3.87 4.12
N SER A 106 13.02 -4.98 3.43
CA SER A 106 13.55 -4.97 2.07
C SER A 106 12.59 -4.27 1.10
N THR A 107 11.29 -4.54 1.24
CA THR A 107 10.22 -3.86 0.48
C THR A 107 10.23 -2.36 0.75
N GLN A 108 10.38 -1.93 2.01
CA GLN A 108 10.46 -0.52 2.36
C GLN A 108 11.63 0.18 1.66
N GLN A 109 12.80 -0.46 1.63
CA GLN A 109 13.98 0.08 0.95
C GLN A 109 13.76 0.16 -0.56
N ALA A 110 13.18 -0.88 -1.17
CA ALA A 110 12.86 -0.89 -2.60
C ALA A 110 11.87 0.23 -2.98
N VAL A 111 10.80 0.40 -2.18
CA VAL A 111 9.81 1.48 -2.39
C VAL A 111 10.46 2.86 -2.24
N HIS A 112 11.33 3.05 -1.25
CA HIS A 112 12.05 4.31 -1.07
C HIS A 112 13.02 4.59 -2.22
N PHE A 113 13.66 3.56 -2.77
CA PHE A 113 14.63 3.69 -3.85
C PHE A 113 13.98 3.90 -5.23
N LEU A 114 12.94 3.13 -5.56
CA LEU A 114 12.29 3.14 -6.87
C LEU A 114 11.16 4.17 -6.96
N GLY A 115 10.40 4.37 -5.88
CA GLY A 115 9.18 5.17 -5.89
C GLY A 115 8.01 4.46 -6.59
N MET A 116 6.95 5.23 -6.84
CA MET A 116 5.72 4.77 -7.47
C MET A 116 5.55 5.39 -8.86
N PRO A 117 4.95 4.68 -9.83
CA PRO A 117 4.23 3.40 -9.71
C PRO A 117 5.09 2.12 -9.79
N GLU A 118 6.39 2.21 -10.01
CA GLU A 118 7.26 1.07 -10.29
C GLU A 118 7.37 0.06 -9.12
N SER A 119 7.07 0.49 -7.89
CA SER A 119 7.08 -0.40 -6.72
C SER A 119 5.74 -1.07 -6.40
N ASN A 120 4.69 -0.89 -7.23
CA ASN A 120 3.37 -1.50 -7.03
C ASN A 120 3.47 -3.02 -6.78
N ASP A 121 4.20 -3.71 -7.66
CA ASP A 121 4.33 -5.17 -7.62
C ASP A 121 5.12 -5.63 -6.39
N ILE A 122 6.07 -4.81 -5.91
CA ILE A 122 6.88 -5.11 -4.72
C ILE A 122 6.03 -5.05 -3.45
N VAL A 123 5.17 -4.03 -3.33
CA VAL A 123 4.24 -3.93 -2.20
C VAL A 123 3.19 -5.04 -2.27
N ALA A 124 2.70 -5.37 -3.47
CA ALA A 124 1.76 -6.46 -3.68
C ALA A 124 2.37 -7.83 -3.32
N GLU A 125 3.63 -8.07 -3.69
CA GLU A 125 4.38 -9.28 -3.32
C GLU A 125 4.44 -9.44 -1.79
N LEU A 126 4.82 -8.37 -1.07
CA LEU A 126 4.83 -8.38 0.39
C LEU A 126 3.45 -8.69 0.97
N VAL A 127 2.39 -8.06 0.47
CA VAL A 127 1.02 -8.30 0.95
C VAL A 127 0.61 -9.76 0.76
N ILE A 128 0.87 -10.34 -0.43
CA ILE A 128 0.57 -11.75 -0.71
C ILE A 128 1.37 -12.66 0.21
N TYR A 129 2.66 -12.36 0.40
CA TYR A 129 3.53 -13.11 1.29
C TYR A 129 2.96 -13.15 2.71
N LEU A 130 2.69 -11.98 3.29
CA LEU A 130 2.17 -11.87 4.66
C LEU A 130 0.80 -12.54 4.82
N ALA A 131 -0.09 -12.41 3.82
CA ALA A 131 -1.38 -13.07 3.84
C ALA A 131 -1.25 -14.61 3.83
N LYS A 132 -0.27 -15.17 3.10
CA LYS A 132 -0.03 -16.62 3.03
C LYS A 132 0.84 -17.19 4.13
N ALA A 133 1.64 -16.36 4.81
CA ALA A 133 2.54 -16.78 5.87
C ALA A 133 1.77 -17.39 7.06
N PRO A 134 2.37 -18.37 7.78
CA PRO A 134 1.78 -18.86 9.02
C PRO A 134 1.68 -17.72 10.04
N LYS A 135 0.61 -17.70 10.83
CA LYS A 135 0.30 -16.60 11.77
C LYS A 135 0.74 -16.94 13.19
N SER A 136 1.37 -16.00 13.88
CA SER A 136 1.66 -16.11 15.31
C SER A 136 1.79 -14.73 15.95
N ARG A 137 0.96 -14.47 16.95
CA ARG A 137 1.01 -13.27 17.81
C ARG A 137 1.80 -13.48 19.09
N ALA A 138 2.50 -14.61 19.24
CA ALA A 138 3.13 -14.99 20.50
C ALA A 138 4.10 -13.94 21.04
N VAL A 139 4.83 -13.24 20.16
CA VAL A 139 5.76 -12.15 20.56
C VAL A 139 4.99 -10.93 21.09
N ASP A 140 3.96 -10.50 20.36
CA ASP A 140 3.14 -9.34 20.74
C ASP A 140 2.42 -9.60 22.07
N ASP A 141 1.81 -10.78 22.22
CA ASP A 141 1.10 -11.18 23.42
C ASP A 141 2.04 -11.34 24.62
N ALA A 142 3.25 -11.90 24.43
CA ALA A 142 4.23 -12.04 25.50
C ALA A 142 4.74 -10.69 26.00
N TYR A 143 5.02 -9.75 25.08
CA TYR A 143 5.43 -8.40 25.45
C TYR A 143 4.28 -7.64 26.15
N ALA A 144 3.04 -7.79 25.68
CA ALA A 144 1.88 -7.17 26.30
C ALA A 144 1.71 -7.62 27.77
N LYS A 145 1.87 -8.92 28.05
CA LYS A 145 1.84 -9.47 29.42
C LYS A 145 2.98 -8.92 30.28
N ALA A 146 4.21 -8.96 29.78
CA ALA A 146 5.36 -8.42 30.51
C ALA A 146 5.22 -6.92 30.82
N LYS A 147 4.60 -6.16 29.90
CA LYS A 147 4.30 -4.74 30.12
C LYS A 147 3.24 -4.56 31.21
N ASP A 148 2.18 -5.36 31.20
CA ASP A 148 1.12 -5.31 32.23
C ASP A 148 1.69 -5.61 33.63
N ASP A 149 2.54 -6.63 33.73
CA ASP A 149 3.22 -7.00 34.98
C ASP A 149 4.05 -5.83 35.56
N VAL A 150 4.73 -5.04 34.72
CA VAL A 150 5.52 -3.88 35.16
C VAL A 150 4.63 -2.70 35.58
N GLN A 151 3.42 -2.57 35.01
CA GLN A 151 2.52 -1.46 35.28
C GLN A 151 1.62 -1.70 36.52
N ASN A 152 1.33 -2.97 36.82
CA ASN A 152 0.43 -3.38 37.90
C ASN A 152 1.15 -3.97 39.13
N GLN A 153 2.49 -3.94 39.15
CA GLN A 153 3.33 -4.17 40.34
C GLN A 153 3.54 -2.86 41.12
#